data_AF-A0AAJ6HTB6-F1
#
_entry.id   AF-A0AAJ6HTB6-F1
#
_cell.length_a   1.000
_cell.length_b   1.000
_cell.length_c   1.000
_cell.angle_alpha   90.00
_cell.angle_beta   90.00
_cell.angle_gamma   90.00
#
_symmetry.space_group_name_H-M   'P 1'
#
loop_
_entity.id
_entity.type
_entity.pdbx_description
1 polymer ?
#
loop_
_entity_poly.entity_id
_entity_poly.type
_entity_poly.pdbx_seq_one_letter_code
_entity_poly.pdbx_strand_id
1 'polypeptide(L)'
;MSTYRGGDPARPRRRSRWFLAGGFLAGSLVVGAAGVAGVAAAADRDLSLPGLAKLSTAASDDDRRPGDRPERERDRDDAGRAPRNTPGTGKRGVVEVPCDSAKLVAALVTANAQGGGELRLAPRCRYVLSEAFHETDQYDGGIRDAREAADAAETPGDAEAPPHNPADDTAGLPVIYQPITVDGVGATIARDAQAAPFRFFTVRDGGELTLRDVTLHNGRSAIEGGSVHVVHGATAVVDRVTVTHSTSLSPEGGGGGIFNDGNLVVTDSTFIGNSASGAAGKGGGLLNGGVLTLKRSEFRNNSANGYGGGLGNYRGAAEVESVSFTQNSAAQGGGMASFSARTKVSDTELLNNTAQIGGGAANSDAVLVMRKMTIRGNTSTINGGGISTVKGLLPLDDSVVDGNTTHGLGAGIYAEKSNLLVRGSDVTGNEAVGAASKGGGIYATAGSLALYTTKVTHNAATVKSGGIFAQHAQVKIDDESVVVENEPTNCDGSAVPIARCFR
;
A
#
# COMPACT_ATOMS: atom_id res chain seq x y z
N MET A 1 -0.56 -0.13 90.29
CA MET A 1 0.12 -0.21 88.98
C MET A 1 -0.66 0.64 87.99
N SER A 2 0.00 1.69 87.49
CA SER A 2 -0.31 2.66 86.42
C SER A 2 -1.76 2.88 85.95
N THR A 3 -2.24 4.11 86.15
CA THR A 3 -3.38 4.74 85.44
C THR A 3 -2.92 5.29 84.09
N TYR A 4 -3.68 5.13 83.01
CA TYR A 4 -3.50 5.97 81.81
C TYR A 4 -4.82 6.33 81.13
N ARG A 5 -5.06 7.65 81.05
CA ARG A 5 -6.13 8.33 80.32
C ARG A 5 -5.67 8.61 78.89
N GLY A 6 -6.56 8.31 77.93
CA GLY A 6 -7.03 9.25 76.89
C GLY A 6 -6.15 9.54 75.67
N GLY A 7 -6.80 9.49 74.49
CA GLY A 7 -6.51 10.40 73.37
C GLY A 7 -6.41 9.78 71.97
N ASP A 8 -7.52 9.86 71.21
CA ASP A 8 -7.65 9.75 69.74
C ASP A 8 -6.74 10.75 68.97
N PRO A 9 -6.54 10.67 67.61
CA PRO A 9 -7.40 10.03 66.60
C PRO A 9 -6.72 9.19 65.50
N ALA A 10 -7.57 8.44 64.79
CA ALA A 10 -7.27 7.56 63.67
C ALA A 10 -6.70 8.27 62.42
N ARG A 11 -5.72 7.60 61.80
CA ARG A 11 -5.01 7.97 60.57
C ARG A 11 -5.92 7.91 59.32
N PRO A 12 -5.64 8.72 58.28
CA PRO A 12 -6.38 8.69 57.02
C PRO A 12 -6.08 7.41 56.23
N ARG A 13 -7.15 6.77 55.74
CA ARG A 13 -7.12 5.62 54.82
C ARG A 13 -6.50 6.01 53.48
N ARG A 14 -5.31 5.47 53.19
CA ARG A 14 -4.69 5.49 51.86
C ARG A 14 -5.56 4.72 50.86
N ARG A 15 -6.05 5.39 49.82
CA ARG A 15 -6.53 4.75 48.58
C ARG A 15 -5.30 4.32 47.78
N SER A 16 -5.12 3.02 47.55
CA SER A 16 -4.06 2.49 46.69
C SER A 16 -4.38 2.79 45.24
N ARG A 17 -3.60 3.69 44.63
CA ARG A 17 -3.48 3.81 43.18
C ARG A 17 -2.74 2.57 42.68
N TRP A 18 -3.42 1.73 41.92
CA TRP A 18 -2.77 0.72 41.08
C TRP A 18 -2.05 1.46 39.95
N PHE A 19 -0.73 1.47 40.03
CA PHE A 19 0.12 1.76 38.88
C PHE A 19 0.17 0.49 38.03
N LEU A 20 -0.49 0.51 36.87
CA LEU A 20 -0.16 -0.40 35.78
C LEU A 20 1.15 0.07 35.16
N ALA A 21 2.26 -0.42 35.71
CA ALA A 21 3.53 -0.50 35.03
C ALA A 21 3.53 -1.80 34.22
N GLY A 22 3.76 -1.73 32.91
CA GLY A 22 3.95 -2.92 32.07
C GLY A 22 3.38 -2.84 30.66
N GLY A 23 3.54 -1.72 29.96
CA GLY A 23 3.38 -1.68 28.50
C GLY A 23 4.71 -2.02 27.84
N PHE A 24 4.79 -3.19 27.21
CA PHE A 24 5.94 -3.63 26.43
C PHE A 24 6.24 -2.62 25.30
N LEU A 25 7.42 -2.01 25.36
CA LEU A 25 8.04 -1.37 24.20
C LEU A 25 8.26 -2.47 23.14
N ALA A 26 7.56 -2.37 22.02
CA ALA A 26 8.00 -2.97 20.77
C ALA A 26 9.28 -2.24 20.34
N GLY A 27 10.40 -2.61 20.95
CA GLY A 27 11.72 -2.18 20.56
C GLY A 27 12.08 -2.82 19.23
N SER A 28 11.71 -2.17 18.13
CA SER A 28 12.44 -2.28 16.87
C SER A 28 13.86 -1.81 17.16
N LEU A 29 14.82 -2.72 17.11
CA LEU A 29 16.24 -2.43 17.34
C LEU A 29 16.73 -1.45 16.26
N VAL A 30 16.73 -0.16 16.59
CA VAL A 30 17.52 0.86 15.89
C VAL A 30 18.95 0.69 16.39
N VAL A 31 19.79 0.01 15.61
CA VAL A 31 21.24 0.10 15.80
C VAL A 31 21.68 1.37 15.06
N GLY A 32 21.82 2.46 15.81
CA GLY A 32 22.39 3.70 15.30
C GLY A 32 23.89 3.55 15.07
N ALA A 33 24.33 3.71 13.82
CA ALA A 33 25.69 4.09 13.49
C ALA A 33 25.64 5.48 12.85
N ALA A 34 26.31 6.44 13.49
CA ALA A 34 26.37 7.84 13.10
C ALA A 34 27.52 8.11 12.10
N GLY A 35 27.25 9.01 11.14
CA GLY A 35 28.23 9.74 10.31
C GLY A 35 28.60 9.05 8.99
N VAL A 36 28.73 9.71 7.82
CA VAL A 36 28.84 11.13 7.46
C VAL A 36 28.33 11.30 6.01
N ALA A 37 27.85 12.50 5.69
CA ALA A 37 27.25 12.93 4.42
C ALA A 37 28.09 12.71 3.15
N GLY A 38 27.38 12.52 2.04
CA GLY A 38 27.91 12.57 0.67
C GLY A 38 26.81 12.34 -0.36
N VAL A 39 26.01 13.37 -0.66
CA VAL A 39 25.05 13.36 -1.77
C VAL A 39 25.84 13.59 -3.05
N ALA A 40 25.97 12.57 -3.91
CA ALA A 40 26.53 12.72 -5.24
C ALA A 40 25.40 12.68 -6.28
N ALA A 41 25.33 13.75 -7.07
CA ALA A 41 24.36 13.98 -8.12
C ALA A 41 24.48 12.96 -9.27
N ALA A 42 23.33 12.60 -9.84
CA ALA A 42 23.21 11.81 -11.05
C ALA A 42 23.83 12.53 -12.26
N ALA A 43 24.56 11.79 -13.08
CA ALA A 43 24.93 12.21 -14.43
C ALA A 43 24.21 11.28 -15.43
N ASP A 44 23.41 11.90 -16.29
CA ASP A 44 22.72 11.28 -17.41
C ASP A 44 23.69 10.46 -18.27
N ARG A 45 23.27 9.24 -18.61
CA ARG A 45 23.83 8.50 -19.75
C ARG A 45 22.69 8.01 -20.63
N ASP A 46 22.60 8.65 -21.79
CA ASP A 46 21.89 8.21 -22.98
C ASP A 46 22.15 6.73 -23.26
N LEU A 47 21.09 5.93 -23.30
CA LEU A 47 21.07 4.60 -23.89
C LEU A 47 19.99 4.59 -24.97
N SER A 48 20.45 4.78 -26.19
CA SER A 48 19.71 4.63 -27.43
C SER A 48 19.47 3.14 -27.72
N LEU A 49 18.21 2.76 -27.84
CA LEU A 49 17.77 1.45 -28.34
C LEU A 49 17.19 1.62 -29.75
N PRO A 50 17.75 0.98 -30.79
CA PRO A 50 17.10 0.92 -32.09
C PRO A 50 16.34 -0.38 -32.28
N GLY A 51 15.10 -0.25 -32.77
CA GLY A 51 14.54 -1.18 -33.76
C GLY A 51 13.52 -2.19 -33.26
N LEU A 52 12.23 -1.85 -33.39
CA LEU A 52 11.20 -2.82 -33.76
C LEU A 52 10.24 -2.16 -34.76
N ALA A 53 10.37 -2.59 -36.02
CA ALA A 53 9.48 -2.23 -37.10
C ALA A 53 8.28 -3.18 -37.13
N LYS A 54 7.08 -2.59 -37.31
CA LYS A 54 5.87 -3.07 -37.98
C LYS A 54 5.72 -4.58 -38.22
N LEU A 55 4.64 -5.16 -37.69
CA LEU A 55 3.87 -6.15 -38.44
C LEU A 55 2.36 -5.88 -38.36
N SER A 56 1.75 -6.04 -39.52
CA SER A 56 0.41 -5.68 -39.91
C SER A 56 -0.62 -6.77 -39.61
N THR A 57 -1.86 -6.30 -39.52
CA THR A 57 -3.13 -6.97 -39.84
C THR A 57 -3.04 -8.14 -40.84
N ALA A 58 -3.74 -9.22 -40.53
CA ALA A 58 -4.39 -10.07 -41.53
C ALA A 58 -5.65 -10.71 -40.93
N ALA A 59 -6.78 -10.42 -41.56
CA ALA A 59 -8.00 -11.21 -41.48
C ALA A 59 -7.92 -12.35 -42.50
N SER A 60 -8.56 -13.48 -42.22
CA SER A 60 -9.13 -14.34 -43.27
C SER A 60 -10.37 -15.05 -42.74
N ASP A 61 -11.46 -14.83 -43.46
CA ASP A 61 -12.76 -15.48 -43.43
C ASP A 61 -12.72 -16.95 -43.90
N ASP A 62 -13.93 -17.54 -43.85
CA ASP A 62 -14.48 -18.64 -44.66
C ASP A 62 -14.43 -20.05 -44.04
N ASP A 63 -15.48 -20.87 -44.04
CA ASP A 63 -16.81 -20.77 -44.65
C ASP A 63 -17.67 -21.92 -44.10
N ARG A 64 -18.99 -21.75 -44.01
CA ARG A 64 -20.03 -22.79 -44.20
C ARG A 64 -21.46 -22.21 -44.06
N ARG A 65 -22.02 -21.89 -45.23
CA ARG A 65 -23.43 -21.60 -45.59
C ARG A 65 -24.38 -22.83 -45.43
N PRO A 66 -25.66 -22.77 -45.89
CA PRO A 66 -26.79 -21.91 -45.48
C PRO A 66 -28.10 -22.73 -45.27
N GLY A 67 -29.18 -22.09 -44.83
CA GLY A 67 -30.51 -22.72 -44.89
C GLY A 67 -31.67 -21.83 -44.43
N ASP A 68 -32.31 -21.19 -45.40
CA ASP A 68 -33.74 -20.84 -45.53
C ASP A 68 -34.51 -20.10 -44.42
N ARG A 69 -34.93 -18.86 -44.79
CA ARG A 69 -36.17 -18.23 -44.32
C ARG A 69 -37.36 -18.78 -45.13
N PRO A 70 -38.60 -18.68 -44.62
CA PRO A 70 -39.40 -17.52 -45.02
C PRO A 70 -40.25 -16.88 -43.91
N GLU A 71 -40.62 -15.65 -44.18
CA GLU A 71 -41.49 -14.73 -43.43
C GLU A 71 -42.94 -15.24 -43.30
N ARG A 72 -43.64 -14.81 -42.23
CA ARG A 72 -45.10 -14.48 -42.23
C ARG A 72 -45.54 -13.72 -40.97
N GLU A 73 -45.78 -12.42 -41.19
CA GLU A 73 -46.89 -11.54 -40.76
C GLU A 73 -47.99 -11.97 -39.74
N ARG A 74 -48.44 -10.93 -38.98
CA ARG A 74 -49.74 -10.67 -38.28
C ARG A 74 -49.93 -11.29 -36.89
N ASP A 75 -50.63 -10.70 -35.91
CA ASP A 75 -51.37 -9.45 -35.71
C ASP A 75 -51.68 -9.34 -34.19
N ARG A 76 -51.70 -8.12 -33.66
CA ARG A 76 -52.65 -7.55 -32.67
C ARG A 76 -52.82 -8.09 -31.22
N ASP A 77 -52.70 -7.10 -30.32
CA ASP A 77 -53.58 -6.72 -29.21
C ASP A 77 -53.77 -7.68 -28.01
N ASP A 78 -53.17 -7.34 -26.86
CA ASP A 78 -53.97 -7.17 -25.64
C ASP A 78 -53.35 -6.14 -24.68
N ALA A 79 -54.23 -5.33 -24.10
CA ALA A 79 -53.96 -4.17 -23.29
C ALA A 79 -53.96 -4.50 -21.79
N GLY A 80 -53.25 -3.68 -21.01
CA GLY A 80 -53.68 -3.38 -19.64
C GLY A 80 -53.00 -4.13 -18.51
N ARG A 81 -51.81 -3.67 -18.12
CA ARG A 81 -51.42 -3.70 -16.70
C ARG A 81 -50.56 -2.49 -16.35
N ALA A 82 -51.12 -1.61 -15.52
CA ALA A 82 -50.46 -0.41 -15.00
C ALA A 82 -49.14 -0.76 -14.29
N PRO A 83 -48.05 -0.01 -14.53
CA PRO A 83 -46.81 -0.22 -13.79
C PRO A 83 -46.98 0.32 -12.37
N ARG A 84 -46.69 -0.55 -11.39
CA ARG A 84 -46.49 -0.13 -10.00
C ARG A 84 -45.32 0.86 -9.97
N ASN A 85 -45.56 2.04 -9.40
CA ASN A 85 -44.54 3.02 -9.05
C ASN A 85 -43.48 2.38 -8.14
N THR A 86 -42.40 1.88 -8.73
CA THR A 86 -41.09 1.86 -8.07
C THR A 86 -40.60 3.30 -7.98
N PRO A 87 -40.15 3.79 -6.80
CA PRO A 87 -39.47 5.07 -6.71
C PRO A 87 -38.29 5.06 -7.67
N GLY A 88 -38.37 5.89 -8.70
CA GLY A 88 -37.33 5.98 -9.71
C GLY A 88 -36.03 6.41 -9.06
N THR A 89 -34.98 5.59 -9.23
CA THR A 89 -33.63 6.11 -9.35
C THR A 89 -33.61 6.99 -10.59
N GLY A 90 -34.03 8.24 -10.45
CA GLY A 90 -33.86 9.23 -11.50
C GLY A 90 -32.40 9.22 -11.89
N LYS A 91 -32.08 8.95 -13.15
CA LYS A 91 -30.74 9.15 -13.71
C LYS A 91 -30.38 10.60 -13.42
N ARG A 92 -29.61 10.85 -12.36
CA ARG A 92 -29.17 12.19 -12.01
C ARG A 92 -28.32 12.67 -13.18
N GLY A 93 -28.67 13.85 -13.71
CA GLY A 93 -28.00 14.40 -14.89
C GLY A 93 -26.53 14.65 -14.59
N VAL A 94 -25.68 14.45 -15.59
CA VAL A 94 -24.26 14.83 -15.54
C VAL A 94 -24.18 16.36 -15.42
N VAL A 95 -23.44 16.84 -14.43
CA VAL A 95 -23.18 18.27 -14.21
C VAL A 95 -21.87 18.63 -14.88
N GLU A 96 -21.94 19.42 -15.95
CA GLU A 96 -20.77 19.99 -16.59
C GLU A 96 -20.16 21.09 -15.71
N VAL A 97 -18.89 20.94 -15.35
CA VAL A 97 -18.15 21.89 -14.51
C VAL A 97 -17.26 22.75 -15.40
N PRO A 98 -17.53 24.06 -15.55
CA PRO A 98 -16.65 24.98 -16.27
C PRO A 98 -15.22 24.97 -15.73
N CYS A 99 -14.24 25.45 -16.52
CA CYS A 99 -12.83 25.51 -16.12
C CYS A 99 -12.58 26.63 -15.09
N ASP A 100 -13.11 26.43 -13.88
CA ASP A 100 -13.11 27.37 -12.77
C ASP A 100 -13.15 26.59 -11.45
N SER A 101 -12.18 26.85 -10.57
CA SER A 101 -12.03 26.15 -9.28
C SER A 101 -13.21 26.37 -8.34
N ALA A 102 -13.81 27.56 -8.30
CA ALA A 102 -14.98 27.82 -7.48
C ALA A 102 -16.21 27.07 -8.00
N LYS A 103 -16.31 26.88 -9.32
CA LYS A 103 -17.38 26.06 -9.92
C LYS A 103 -17.23 24.58 -9.60
N LEU A 104 -16.00 24.06 -9.52
CA LEU A 104 -15.74 22.70 -9.02
C LEU A 104 -16.24 22.53 -7.58
N VAL A 105 -15.85 23.44 -6.68
CA VAL A 105 -16.31 23.41 -5.28
C VAL A 105 -17.83 23.47 -5.20
N ALA A 106 -18.46 24.41 -5.90
CA ALA A 106 -19.92 24.55 -5.90
C ALA A 106 -20.65 23.31 -6.44
N ALA A 107 -20.08 22.63 -7.44
CA ALA A 107 -20.64 21.39 -7.97
C ALA A 107 -20.59 20.24 -6.96
N LEU A 108 -19.50 20.12 -6.18
CA LEU A 108 -19.38 19.14 -5.10
C LEU A 108 -20.41 19.39 -3.98
N VAL A 109 -20.53 20.64 -3.51
CA VAL A 109 -21.55 21.03 -2.50
C VAL A 109 -22.95 20.70 -3.01
N THR A 110 -23.24 21.05 -4.26
CA THR A 110 -24.56 20.78 -4.87
C THR A 110 -24.84 19.28 -4.98
N ALA A 111 -23.85 18.48 -5.37
CA ALA A 111 -23.99 17.03 -5.46
C ALA A 111 -24.30 16.42 -4.08
N ASN A 112 -23.58 16.81 -3.05
CA ASN A 112 -23.85 16.38 -1.67
C ASN A 112 -25.27 16.75 -1.22
N ALA A 113 -25.69 18.00 -1.42
CA ALA A 113 -27.02 18.48 -1.05
C ALA A 113 -28.16 17.76 -1.79
N GLN A 114 -27.88 17.23 -2.99
CA GLN A 114 -28.86 16.49 -3.81
C GLN A 114 -28.81 14.97 -3.61
N GLY A 115 -28.00 14.51 -2.64
CA GLY A 115 -27.84 13.10 -2.30
C GLY A 115 -26.89 12.33 -3.20
N GLY A 116 -26.01 13.03 -3.96
CA GLY A 116 -25.00 12.50 -4.87
C GLY A 116 -25.15 13.00 -6.31
N GLY A 117 -24.17 12.74 -7.18
CA GLY A 117 -24.18 13.19 -8.57
C GLY A 117 -22.95 12.81 -9.39
N GLU A 118 -23.02 13.03 -10.70
CA GLU A 118 -21.89 12.85 -11.63
C GLU A 118 -21.44 14.22 -12.13
N LEU A 119 -20.17 14.54 -11.87
CA LEU A 119 -19.51 15.78 -12.24
C LEU A 119 -18.56 15.50 -13.40
N ARG A 120 -18.76 16.20 -14.51
CA ARG A 120 -17.86 16.12 -15.66
C ARG A 120 -17.04 17.40 -15.75
N LEU A 121 -15.73 17.29 -15.61
CA LEU A 121 -14.82 18.43 -15.63
C LEU A 121 -14.57 18.92 -17.05
N ALA A 122 -14.23 20.20 -17.17
CA ALA A 122 -13.80 20.79 -18.43
C ALA A 122 -12.56 20.04 -18.96
N PRO A 123 -12.60 19.52 -20.20
CA PRO A 123 -11.53 18.67 -20.72
C PRO A 123 -10.15 19.32 -20.64
N ARG A 124 -9.19 18.62 -20.04
CA ARG A 124 -7.78 19.07 -19.87
C ARG A 124 -7.62 20.41 -19.15
N CYS A 125 -8.65 20.86 -18.42
CA CYS A 125 -8.57 22.07 -17.59
C CYS A 125 -7.65 21.84 -16.39
N ARG A 126 -7.04 22.91 -15.88
CA ARG A 126 -6.34 22.91 -14.59
C ARG A 126 -7.12 23.74 -13.56
N TYR A 127 -7.69 23.06 -12.58
CA TYR A 127 -8.37 23.64 -11.42
C TYR A 127 -7.34 23.87 -10.32
N VAL A 128 -6.91 25.11 -10.12
CA VAL A 128 -5.95 25.48 -9.06
C VAL A 128 -6.70 25.98 -7.84
N LEU A 129 -6.49 25.31 -6.69
CA LEU A 129 -7.13 25.59 -5.42
C LEU A 129 -6.14 26.30 -4.49
N SER A 130 -6.51 27.47 -3.97
CA SER A 130 -5.68 28.29 -3.08
C SER A 130 -5.97 28.08 -1.59
N GLU A 131 -7.09 27.45 -1.26
CA GLU A 131 -7.53 27.24 0.12
C GLU A 131 -8.41 25.99 0.24
N ALA A 132 -8.52 25.49 1.47
CA ALA A 132 -9.48 24.45 1.83
C ALA A 132 -10.89 25.06 1.87
N PHE A 133 -11.89 24.22 1.62
CA PHE A 133 -13.28 24.57 1.85
C PHE A 133 -13.64 24.27 3.31
N HIS A 134 -14.25 25.24 3.97
CA HIS A 134 -14.73 25.10 5.35
C HIS A 134 -16.27 25.15 5.35
N GLU A 135 -16.91 24.01 5.52
CA GLU A 135 -18.30 23.95 5.98
C GLU A 135 -18.29 23.49 7.43
N THR A 136 -18.91 24.26 8.33
CA THR A 136 -19.17 23.76 9.69
C THR A 136 -20.26 22.72 9.57
N ASP A 137 -19.89 21.44 9.66
CA ASP A 137 -20.85 20.36 9.55
C ASP A 137 -21.86 20.47 10.71
N GLN A 138 -23.14 20.62 10.38
CA GLN A 138 -24.23 20.61 11.38
C GLN A 138 -24.72 19.19 11.68
N TYR A 139 -24.10 18.17 11.08
CA TYR A 139 -24.58 16.79 11.04
C TYR A 139 -23.52 15.85 11.66
N ASP A 140 -23.77 15.41 12.89
CA ASP A 140 -22.83 14.68 13.75
C ASP A 140 -23.15 13.18 13.93
N GLY A 141 -23.98 12.56 13.06
CA GLY A 141 -24.40 11.19 13.30
C GLY A 141 -24.89 10.41 12.09
N GLY A 142 -24.04 9.56 11.53
CA GLY A 142 -24.38 8.63 10.44
C GLY A 142 -24.15 7.16 10.80
N ILE A 143 -25.17 6.50 11.39
CA ILE A 143 -25.62 5.07 11.43
C ILE A 143 -24.70 3.87 11.06
N ARG A 144 -23.50 3.99 10.49
CA ARG A 144 -22.70 2.85 9.98
C ARG A 144 -21.53 2.40 10.86
N ASP A 145 -21.26 3.12 11.95
CA ASP A 145 -20.19 2.81 12.93
C ASP A 145 -20.55 1.70 13.93
N ALA A 146 -21.74 1.11 13.82
CA ALA A 146 -22.18 0.01 14.67
C ALA A 146 -21.33 -1.28 14.54
N ARG A 147 -20.48 -1.40 13.51
CA ARG A 147 -19.65 -2.60 13.29
C ARG A 147 -18.26 -2.50 13.91
N GLU A 148 -17.63 -1.33 13.91
CA GLU A 148 -16.34 -1.10 14.58
C GLU A 148 -16.49 -1.11 16.11
N ALA A 149 -17.65 -0.67 16.57
CA ALA A 149 -18.04 -0.71 17.96
C ALA A 149 -18.43 -2.13 18.43
N ALA A 150 -18.72 -3.06 17.50
CA ALA A 150 -18.95 -4.47 17.79
C ALA A 150 -17.64 -5.30 17.87
N ASP A 151 -16.57 -4.87 17.18
CA ASP A 151 -15.29 -5.58 17.16
C ASP A 151 -14.35 -5.16 18.32
N ALA A 152 -14.58 -3.98 18.92
CA ALA A 152 -13.84 -3.49 20.09
C ALA A 152 -14.52 -3.79 21.46
N ALA A 153 -15.76 -4.25 21.46
CA ALA A 153 -16.53 -4.46 22.69
C ALA A 153 -16.55 -5.94 23.11
N GLU A 154 -16.10 -6.25 24.33
CA GLU A 154 -16.32 -7.57 24.95
C GLU A 154 -17.82 -7.87 25.16
N THR A 155 -18.66 -6.82 25.11
CA THR A 155 -20.13 -6.86 25.18
C THR A 155 -20.73 -5.96 24.10
N PRO A 156 -21.64 -6.45 23.22
CA PRO A 156 -22.20 -5.70 22.08
C PRO A 156 -22.98 -4.40 22.38
N GLY A 157 -23.04 -3.95 23.64
CA GLY A 157 -23.84 -2.80 24.09
C GLY A 157 -23.05 -1.55 24.48
N ASP A 158 -21.72 -1.60 24.56
CA ASP A 158 -20.87 -0.48 25.03
C ASP A 158 -20.01 0.14 23.92
N ALA A 159 -20.51 0.00 22.71
CA ALA A 159 -19.99 0.51 21.47
C ALA A 159 -19.85 2.05 21.48
N GLU A 160 -18.76 2.61 22.04
CA GLU A 160 -18.41 4.02 21.84
C GLU A 160 -18.01 4.24 20.37
N ALA A 161 -18.63 5.24 19.74
CA ALA A 161 -18.32 5.64 18.37
C ALA A 161 -16.81 5.89 18.20
N PRO A 162 -16.20 5.54 17.05
CA PRO A 162 -14.88 6.06 16.72
C PRO A 162 -14.91 7.58 16.88
N PRO A 163 -13.94 8.20 17.57
CA PRO A 163 -13.96 9.62 17.77
C PRO A 163 -13.91 10.32 16.40
N HIS A 164 -15.00 10.99 16.04
CA HIS A 164 -15.03 11.93 14.93
C HIS A 164 -13.84 12.88 15.09
N ASN A 165 -13.01 12.99 14.06
CA ASN A 165 -11.89 13.91 14.05
C ASN A 165 -12.33 15.22 13.39
N PRO A 166 -12.58 16.30 14.15
CA PRO A 166 -13.06 17.56 13.57
C PRO A 166 -12.06 18.18 12.60
N ALA A 167 -10.80 17.73 12.60
CA ALA A 167 -9.80 18.16 11.63
C ALA A 167 -10.12 17.68 10.21
N ASP A 168 -10.85 16.59 10.03
CA ASP A 168 -11.20 16.06 8.69
C ASP A 168 -12.21 16.96 7.95
N ASP A 169 -13.03 17.72 8.67
CA ASP A 169 -14.06 18.63 8.14
C ASP A 169 -13.49 19.90 7.51
N THR A 170 -12.22 20.18 7.81
CA THR A 170 -11.55 21.43 7.42
C THR A 170 -10.33 21.18 6.54
N ALA A 171 -10.08 19.93 6.17
CA ALA A 171 -8.82 19.51 5.58
C ALA A 171 -8.79 19.52 4.04
N GLY A 172 -9.83 19.97 3.34
CA GLY A 172 -9.87 19.87 1.88
C GLY A 172 -11.08 20.47 1.16
N LEU A 173 -11.42 19.94 -0.01
CA LEU A 173 -12.70 20.22 -0.69
C LEU A 173 -13.87 19.72 0.17
N PRO A 174 -15.14 20.08 -0.17
CA PRO A 174 -16.29 19.57 0.56
C PRO A 174 -16.22 18.06 0.79
N VAL A 175 -16.46 17.64 2.03
CA VAL A 175 -16.43 16.23 2.44
C VAL A 175 -17.45 15.44 1.61
N ILE A 176 -17.08 14.24 1.17
CA ILE A 176 -17.94 13.35 0.40
C ILE A 176 -18.64 12.37 1.34
N TYR A 177 -19.93 12.57 1.56
CA TYR A 177 -20.82 11.69 2.33
C TYR A 177 -21.97 11.12 1.48
N GLN A 178 -22.00 11.47 0.19
CA GLN A 178 -22.93 10.96 -0.81
C GLN A 178 -22.18 10.30 -1.97
N PRO A 179 -22.85 9.48 -2.81
CA PRO A 179 -22.24 8.93 -4.00
C PRO A 179 -21.95 10.01 -5.05
N ILE A 180 -20.67 10.35 -5.22
CA ILE A 180 -20.19 11.36 -6.17
C ILE A 180 -19.20 10.73 -7.14
N THR A 181 -19.44 10.92 -8.43
CA THR A 181 -18.48 10.60 -9.50
C THR A 181 -17.88 11.88 -10.04
N VAL A 182 -16.55 11.94 -10.16
CA VAL A 182 -15.80 12.99 -10.84
C VAL A 182 -15.14 12.38 -12.07
N ASP A 183 -15.67 12.69 -13.25
CA ASP A 183 -15.05 12.41 -14.54
C ASP A 183 -14.18 13.61 -14.94
N GLY A 184 -12.86 13.42 -14.84
CA GLY A 184 -11.88 14.47 -15.10
C GLY A 184 -11.71 14.80 -16.58
N VAL A 185 -12.00 13.88 -17.50
CA VAL A 185 -11.73 14.07 -18.94
C VAL A 185 -10.31 14.62 -19.21
N GLY A 186 -9.32 14.11 -18.46
CA GLY A 186 -7.92 14.53 -18.49
C GLY A 186 -7.60 15.84 -17.76
N ALA A 187 -8.51 16.37 -16.95
CA ALA A 187 -8.28 17.57 -16.15
C ALA A 187 -7.31 17.33 -14.98
N THR A 188 -6.77 18.42 -14.45
CA THR A 188 -5.89 18.44 -13.28
C THR A 188 -6.53 19.25 -12.17
N ILE A 189 -6.70 18.65 -11.00
CA ILE A 189 -7.00 19.33 -9.73
C ILE A 189 -5.66 19.53 -9.02
N ALA A 190 -5.28 20.78 -8.77
CA ALA A 190 -4.00 21.13 -8.21
C ALA A 190 -4.13 22.06 -7.00
N ARG A 191 -3.31 21.85 -5.98
CA ARG A 191 -3.14 22.81 -4.88
C ARG A 191 -2.13 23.87 -5.32
N ASP A 192 -2.44 25.15 -5.13
CA ASP A 192 -1.49 26.24 -5.33
C ASP A 192 -0.29 26.05 -4.40
N ALA A 193 0.95 26.13 -4.91
CA ALA A 193 2.15 25.87 -4.12
C ALA A 193 2.23 26.72 -2.83
N GLN A 194 1.74 27.96 -2.86
CA GLN A 194 1.77 28.91 -1.75
C GLN A 194 0.59 28.78 -0.79
N ALA A 195 -0.41 27.95 -1.10
CA ALA A 195 -1.57 27.76 -0.23
C ALA A 195 -1.19 27.17 1.15
N ALA A 196 -2.11 27.22 2.11
CA ALA A 196 -1.97 26.39 3.30
C ALA A 196 -2.01 24.89 2.92
N PRO A 197 -1.47 23.97 3.74
CA PRO A 197 -1.67 22.53 3.56
C PRO A 197 -3.16 22.15 3.59
N PHE A 198 -3.66 21.52 2.53
CA PHE A 198 -4.91 20.76 2.51
C PHE A 198 -4.86 19.63 1.48
N ARG A 199 -5.69 18.60 1.70
CA ARG A 199 -5.93 17.47 0.76
C ARG A 199 -7.11 17.79 -0.15
N PHE A 200 -7.31 17.04 -1.23
CA PHE A 200 -8.45 17.29 -2.12
C PHE A 200 -9.72 16.66 -1.58
N PHE A 201 -9.73 15.35 -1.32
CA PHE A 201 -10.96 14.63 -1.00
C PHE A 201 -10.87 13.92 0.34
N THR A 202 -11.92 14.07 1.15
CA THR A 202 -12.19 13.24 2.33
C THR A 202 -13.51 12.54 2.08
N VAL A 203 -13.55 11.21 2.19
CA VAL A 203 -14.76 10.38 2.04
C VAL A 203 -15.07 9.74 3.38
N ARG A 204 -16.23 10.02 3.97
CA ARG A 204 -16.65 9.49 5.27
C ARG A 204 -18.16 9.25 5.34
N ASP A 205 -18.64 8.76 6.47
CA ASP A 205 -20.08 8.55 6.78
C ASP A 205 -20.80 7.66 5.75
N GLY A 206 -20.07 6.69 5.20
CA GLY A 206 -20.59 5.81 4.15
C GLY A 206 -20.68 6.45 2.76
N GLY A 207 -20.03 7.60 2.56
CA GLY A 207 -19.88 8.24 1.25
C GLY A 207 -19.14 7.35 0.25
N GLU A 208 -19.41 7.62 -1.03
CA GLU A 208 -18.83 6.88 -2.16
C GLU A 208 -18.21 7.86 -3.15
N LEU A 209 -16.91 7.79 -3.37
CA LEU A 209 -16.21 8.63 -4.34
C LEU A 209 -15.74 7.79 -5.52
N THR A 210 -16.09 8.19 -6.74
CA THR A 210 -15.47 7.65 -7.95
C THR A 210 -14.69 8.74 -8.64
N LEU A 211 -13.37 8.56 -8.79
CA LEU A 211 -12.50 9.43 -9.57
C LEU A 211 -12.10 8.72 -10.86
N ARG A 212 -12.31 9.38 -12.00
CA ARG A 212 -11.91 8.88 -13.31
C ARG A 212 -11.16 9.93 -14.11
N ASP A 213 -10.12 9.50 -14.83
CA ASP A 213 -9.46 10.31 -15.86
C ASP A 213 -9.03 11.70 -15.37
N VAL A 214 -8.54 11.79 -14.13
CA VAL A 214 -8.16 13.05 -13.46
C VAL A 214 -6.75 12.98 -12.89
N THR A 215 -6.04 14.10 -12.90
CA THR A 215 -4.77 14.26 -12.19
C THR A 215 -4.98 15.02 -10.88
N LEU A 216 -4.56 14.44 -9.76
CA LEU A 216 -4.44 15.10 -8.47
C LEU A 216 -2.98 15.51 -8.27
N HIS A 217 -2.72 16.81 -8.20
CA HIS A 217 -1.36 17.35 -8.17
C HIS A 217 -1.10 18.21 -6.95
N ASN A 218 -0.01 17.92 -6.25
CA ASN A 218 0.49 18.76 -5.15
C ASN A 218 -0.48 18.86 -3.96
N GLY A 219 -1.29 17.83 -3.71
CA GLY A 219 -2.07 17.73 -2.48
C GLY A 219 -1.14 17.70 -1.27
N ARG A 220 -1.46 18.40 -0.18
CA ARG A 220 -0.56 18.48 0.97
C ARG A 220 -1.35 18.51 2.27
N SER A 221 -1.36 17.43 3.03
CA SER A 221 -2.12 17.36 4.29
C SER A 221 -1.21 17.48 5.50
N ALA A 222 -1.65 18.23 6.51
CA ALA A 222 -1.03 18.23 7.84
C ALA A 222 -1.27 16.92 8.60
N ILE A 223 -2.28 16.15 8.17
CA ILE A 223 -2.65 14.84 8.69
C ILE A 223 -2.52 13.78 7.57
N GLU A 224 -3.11 12.60 7.74
CA GLU A 224 -3.03 11.50 6.79
C GLU A 224 -3.61 11.88 5.42
N GLY A 225 -3.23 11.17 4.35
CA GLY A 225 -3.78 11.34 3.01
C GLY A 225 -3.44 12.68 2.37
N GLY A 226 -2.34 12.76 1.63
CA GLY A 226 -1.92 14.03 1.02
C GLY A 226 -2.90 14.57 -0.02
N SER A 227 -3.52 13.70 -0.82
CA SER A 227 -4.57 14.05 -1.79
C SER A 227 -5.94 13.51 -1.42
N VAL A 228 -6.02 12.26 -0.95
CA VAL A 228 -7.30 11.60 -0.63
C VAL A 228 -7.21 10.88 0.71
N HIS A 229 -8.29 10.98 1.50
CA HIS A 229 -8.53 10.15 2.67
C HIS A 229 -9.88 9.43 2.52
N VAL A 230 -9.85 8.10 2.56
CA VAL A 230 -11.04 7.27 2.63
C VAL A 230 -11.17 6.78 4.06
N VAL A 231 -12.13 7.30 4.80
CA VAL A 231 -12.35 6.97 6.22
C VAL A 231 -13.00 5.59 6.34
N HIS A 232 -12.90 4.98 7.52
CA HIS A 232 -13.63 3.75 7.86
C HIS A 232 -15.10 3.82 7.41
N GLY A 233 -15.61 2.72 6.85
CA GLY A 233 -17.00 2.62 6.36
C GLY A 233 -17.30 3.33 5.03
N ALA A 234 -16.42 4.22 4.54
CA ALA A 234 -16.54 4.84 3.22
C ALA A 234 -15.91 3.99 2.11
N THR A 235 -16.23 4.34 0.86
CA THR A 235 -15.70 3.66 -0.33
C THR A 235 -15.16 4.65 -1.35
N ALA A 236 -14.05 4.32 -1.98
CA ALA A 236 -13.55 5.05 -3.15
C ALA A 236 -13.12 4.13 -4.29
N VAL A 237 -13.36 4.59 -5.51
CA VAL A 237 -12.88 3.98 -6.75
C VAL A 237 -12.01 5.01 -7.48
N VAL A 238 -10.78 4.63 -7.77
CA VAL A 238 -9.76 5.45 -8.42
C VAL A 238 -9.33 4.74 -9.70
N ASP A 239 -9.78 5.25 -10.85
CA ASP A 239 -9.67 4.58 -12.14
C ASP A 239 -9.07 5.52 -13.19
N ARG A 240 -7.92 5.18 -13.78
CA ARG A 240 -7.16 6.08 -14.68
C ARG A 240 -6.84 7.44 -14.06
N VAL A 241 -6.47 7.45 -12.78
CA VAL A 241 -6.10 8.66 -12.04
C VAL A 241 -4.58 8.75 -11.93
N THR A 242 -4.06 9.97 -12.02
CA THR A 242 -2.65 10.26 -11.68
C THR A 242 -2.59 11.04 -10.37
N VAL A 243 -1.98 10.49 -9.33
CA VAL A 243 -1.69 11.21 -8.07
C VAL A 243 -0.21 11.56 -8.03
N THR A 244 0.11 12.84 -7.99
CA THR A 244 1.49 13.29 -8.15
C THR A 244 1.90 14.40 -7.20
N HIS A 245 3.15 14.31 -6.72
CA HIS A 245 3.77 15.28 -5.82
C HIS A 245 2.94 15.58 -4.57
N SER A 246 2.13 14.62 -4.12
CA SER A 246 1.31 14.80 -2.93
C SER A 246 2.11 14.48 -1.68
N THR A 247 1.83 15.17 -0.58
CA THR A 247 2.57 14.98 0.68
C THR A 247 1.62 14.86 1.87
N SER A 248 1.84 13.84 2.70
CA SER A 248 1.33 13.82 4.07
C SER A 248 2.44 14.23 5.04
N LEU A 249 2.09 15.14 5.95
CA LEU A 249 2.96 15.62 7.04
C LEU A 249 2.61 14.96 8.38
N SER A 250 1.64 14.02 8.40
CA SER A 250 1.25 13.34 9.64
C SER A 250 2.48 12.70 10.29
N PRO A 251 2.83 13.03 11.55
CA PRO A 251 4.01 12.49 12.20
C PRO A 251 4.02 10.97 12.32
N GLU A 252 2.85 10.37 12.54
CA GLU A 252 2.66 8.93 12.83
C GLU A 252 1.81 8.19 11.78
N GLY A 253 1.20 8.93 10.86
CA GLY A 253 0.35 8.40 9.79
C GLY A 253 1.06 8.34 8.44
N GLY A 254 0.35 8.64 7.35
CA GLY A 254 0.94 8.76 6.03
C GLY A 254 -0.06 8.69 4.89
N GLY A 255 0.27 7.98 3.81
CA GLY A 255 -0.51 7.99 2.58
C GLY A 255 -0.23 9.25 1.77
N GLY A 256 1.03 9.46 1.41
CA GLY A 256 1.49 10.70 0.77
C GLY A 256 0.63 11.10 -0.43
N GLY A 257 0.15 10.14 -1.21
CA GLY A 257 -0.97 10.32 -2.14
C GLY A 257 -2.32 10.05 -1.48
N ILE A 258 -2.55 8.80 -1.08
CA ILE A 258 -3.85 8.35 -0.55
C ILE A 258 -3.66 7.64 0.79
N PHE A 259 -4.49 7.97 1.76
CA PHE A 259 -4.72 7.13 2.93
C PHE A 259 -6.09 6.45 2.82
N ASN A 260 -6.10 5.12 2.92
CA ASN A 260 -7.31 4.31 2.93
C ASN A 260 -7.48 3.60 4.27
N ASP A 261 -8.49 4.00 5.02
CA ASP A 261 -8.99 3.32 6.21
C ASP A 261 -10.38 2.68 5.96
N GLY A 262 -10.99 2.94 4.81
CA GLY A 262 -12.22 2.32 4.32
C GLY A 262 -11.98 1.26 3.24
N ASN A 263 -12.80 1.30 2.18
CA ASN A 263 -12.69 0.40 1.03
C ASN A 263 -12.19 1.16 -0.20
N LEU A 264 -11.05 0.75 -0.76
CA LEU A 264 -10.45 1.41 -1.90
C LEU A 264 -10.21 0.42 -3.05
N VAL A 265 -10.70 0.77 -4.23
CA VAL A 265 -10.34 0.12 -5.49
C VAL A 265 -9.52 1.10 -6.32
N VAL A 266 -8.31 0.71 -6.67
CA VAL A 266 -7.42 1.47 -7.55
C VAL A 266 -7.14 0.64 -8.80
N THR A 267 -7.33 1.23 -9.97
CA THR A 267 -7.21 0.54 -11.24
C THR A 267 -6.63 1.46 -12.31
N ASP A 268 -5.72 0.95 -13.14
CA ASP A 268 -5.17 1.66 -14.30
C ASP A 268 -4.59 3.05 -13.95
N SER A 269 -4.11 3.22 -12.72
CA SER A 269 -3.75 4.51 -12.11
C SER A 269 -2.26 4.63 -11.81
N THR A 270 -1.78 5.87 -11.67
CA THR A 270 -0.35 6.19 -11.54
C THR A 270 -0.07 7.07 -10.31
N PHE A 271 0.94 6.72 -9.52
CA PHE A 271 1.36 7.42 -8.31
C PHE A 271 2.83 7.84 -8.43
N ILE A 272 3.11 9.13 -8.60
CA ILE A 272 4.47 9.63 -8.87
C ILE A 272 4.90 10.72 -7.89
N GLY A 273 6.04 10.51 -7.23
CA GLY A 273 6.68 11.56 -6.44
C GLY A 273 5.90 11.92 -5.17
N ASN A 274 5.05 11.02 -4.67
CA ASN A 274 4.29 11.27 -3.46
C ASN A 274 5.13 10.92 -2.22
N SER A 275 4.89 11.62 -1.11
CA SER A 275 5.74 11.51 0.08
C SER A 275 4.96 11.46 1.39
N ALA A 276 5.26 10.47 2.22
CA ALA A 276 4.88 10.45 3.63
C ALA A 276 6.07 10.95 4.46
N SER A 277 6.13 12.27 4.62
CA SER A 277 7.28 13.02 5.14
C SER A 277 7.29 13.22 6.66
N GLY A 278 6.25 12.75 7.37
CA GLY A 278 6.24 12.71 8.83
C GLY A 278 7.35 11.82 9.39
N ALA A 279 7.70 11.99 10.67
CA ALA A 279 8.83 11.30 11.30
C ALA A 279 8.74 9.77 11.18
N ALA A 280 7.55 9.21 11.37
CA ALA A 280 7.23 7.81 11.17
C ALA A 280 6.27 7.61 9.98
N GLY A 281 6.39 8.44 8.94
CA GLY A 281 5.49 8.46 7.78
C GLY A 281 5.42 7.13 7.03
N LYS A 282 4.22 6.69 6.67
CA LYS A 282 3.94 5.35 6.09
C LYS A 282 3.28 5.48 4.72
N GLY A 283 3.57 4.59 3.77
CA GLY A 283 2.87 4.58 2.49
C GLY A 283 3.08 5.87 1.69
N GLY A 284 4.25 6.04 1.07
CA GLY A 284 4.60 7.27 0.34
C GLY A 284 3.63 7.56 -0.80
N GLY A 285 3.29 6.55 -1.59
CA GLY A 285 2.20 6.61 -2.56
C GLY A 285 0.84 6.39 -1.90
N LEU A 286 0.68 5.25 -1.25
CA LEU A 286 -0.59 4.81 -0.65
C LEU A 286 -0.34 4.12 0.70
N LEU A 287 -1.08 4.54 1.72
CA LEU A 287 -1.17 3.84 3.01
C LEU A 287 -2.54 3.17 3.13
N ASN A 288 -2.55 1.87 3.38
CA ASN A 288 -3.76 1.08 3.59
C ASN A 288 -3.86 0.60 5.04
N GLY A 289 -4.88 1.08 5.75
CA GLY A 289 -5.41 0.57 7.01
C GLY A 289 -6.66 -0.29 6.84
N GLY A 290 -7.44 -0.06 5.78
CA GLY A 290 -8.67 -0.78 5.47
C GLY A 290 -8.52 -1.92 4.45
N VAL A 291 -9.45 -1.97 3.48
CA VAL A 291 -9.48 -2.96 2.40
C VAL A 291 -9.06 -2.33 1.08
N LEU A 292 -8.03 -2.89 0.43
CA LEU A 292 -7.49 -2.41 -0.84
C LEU A 292 -7.57 -3.48 -1.92
N THR A 293 -8.09 -3.12 -3.08
CA THR A 293 -7.85 -3.82 -4.35
C THR A 293 -7.07 -2.89 -5.28
N LEU A 294 -5.88 -3.28 -5.69
CA LEU A 294 -4.98 -2.48 -6.53
C LEU A 294 -4.57 -3.26 -7.78
N LYS A 295 -4.92 -2.74 -8.96
CA LYS A 295 -4.69 -3.44 -10.23
C LYS A 295 -4.10 -2.55 -11.32
N ARG A 296 -3.18 -3.09 -12.12
CA ARG A 296 -2.69 -2.45 -13.37
C ARG A 296 -2.20 -1.02 -13.16
N SER A 297 -1.42 -0.82 -12.11
CA SER A 297 -1.02 0.52 -11.66
C SER A 297 0.49 0.68 -11.56
N GLU A 298 0.95 1.92 -11.56
CA GLU A 298 2.37 2.27 -11.40
C GLU A 298 2.57 3.12 -10.14
N PHE A 299 3.57 2.77 -9.34
CA PHE A 299 4.07 3.54 -8.21
C PHE A 299 5.54 3.85 -8.46
N ARG A 300 5.87 5.12 -8.72
CA ARG A 300 7.22 5.53 -9.03
C ARG A 300 7.71 6.72 -8.22
N ASN A 301 8.97 6.65 -7.76
CA ASN A 301 9.62 7.74 -7.03
C ASN A 301 8.84 8.21 -5.79
N ASN A 302 8.06 7.33 -5.16
CA ASN A 302 7.36 7.66 -3.93
C ASN A 302 8.27 7.38 -2.72
N SER A 303 8.10 8.16 -1.65
CA SER A 303 8.96 8.08 -0.47
C SER A 303 8.21 8.07 0.85
N ALA A 304 8.69 7.30 1.82
CA ALA A 304 8.16 7.28 3.18
C ALA A 304 9.31 7.23 4.19
N ASN A 305 9.25 8.02 5.27
CA ASN A 305 10.32 7.98 6.28
C ASN A 305 10.30 6.69 7.11
N GLY A 306 9.13 6.08 7.30
CA GLY A 306 8.93 4.83 8.03
C GLY A 306 8.95 3.62 7.12
N TYR A 307 7.84 3.32 6.45
CA TYR A 307 7.75 2.11 5.63
C TYR A 307 6.81 2.22 4.44
N GLY A 308 7.05 1.38 3.43
CA GLY A 308 6.25 1.30 2.22
C GLY A 308 6.39 2.56 1.37
N GLY A 309 7.50 2.72 0.65
CA GLY A 309 7.73 3.90 -0.17
C GLY A 309 6.65 4.07 -1.23
N GLY A 310 6.31 3.00 -1.95
CA GLY A 310 5.14 2.94 -2.81
C GLY A 310 3.85 2.65 -2.03
N LEU A 311 3.76 1.44 -1.46
CA LEU A 311 2.59 0.95 -0.71
C LEU A 311 2.96 0.53 0.71
N GLY A 312 2.31 1.12 1.71
CA GLY A 312 2.30 0.61 3.08
C GLY A 312 0.97 -0.05 3.40
N ASN A 313 0.94 -1.35 3.69
CA ASN A 313 -0.23 -2.05 4.22
C ASN A 313 -0.03 -2.32 5.72
N TYR A 314 -0.86 -1.71 6.56
CA TYR A 314 -0.73 -1.78 8.01
C TYR A 314 -2.06 -2.13 8.64
N ARG A 315 -2.13 -3.30 9.30
CA ARG A 315 -3.38 -3.84 9.90
C ARG A 315 -4.56 -4.00 8.94
N GLY A 316 -4.38 -3.73 7.65
CA GLY A 316 -5.39 -3.89 6.60
C GLY A 316 -5.27 -5.18 5.79
N ALA A 317 -6.15 -5.29 4.80
CA ALA A 317 -6.14 -6.33 3.78
C ALA A 317 -5.90 -5.73 2.40
N ALA A 318 -4.97 -6.29 1.64
CA ALA A 318 -4.65 -5.81 0.30
C ALA A 318 -4.52 -6.95 -0.71
N GLU A 319 -5.17 -6.80 -1.86
CA GLU A 319 -4.93 -7.59 -3.07
C GLU A 319 -4.30 -6.70 -4.15
N VAL A 320 -3.10 -7.07 -4.59
CA VAL A 320 -2.26 -6.31 -5.52
C VAL A 320 -1.98 -7.18 -6.74
N GLU A 321 -2.29 -6.70 -7.94
CA GLU A 321 -2.19 -7.49 -9.16
C GLU A 321 -1.72 -6.65 -10.36
N SER A 322 -0.72 -7.12 -11.11
CA SER A 322 -0.24 -6.39 -12.31
C SER A 322 0.23 -4.97 -12.00
N VAL A 323 0.99 -4.79 -10.92
CA VAL A 323 1.47 -3.46 -10.49
C VAL A 323 2.98 -3.36 -10.69
N SER A 324 3.48 -2.15 -10.94
CA SER A 324 4.92 -1.87 -10.92
C SER A 324 5.25 -0.87 -9.81
N PHE A 325 6.15 -1.26 -8.90
CA PHE A 325 6.75 -0.39 -7.89
C PHE A 325 8.20 -0.14 -8.27
N THR A 326 8.48 1.06 -8.79
CA THR A 326 9.80 1.40 -9.33
C THR A 326 10.41 2.60 -8.61
N GLN A 327 11.69 2.51 -8.21
CA GLN A 327 12.45 3.64 -7.65
C GLN A 327 11.80 4.28 -6.41
N ASN A 328 11.04 3.51 -5.64
CA ASN A 328 10.46 4.00 -4.39
C ASN A 328 11.46 3.84 -3.24
N SER A 329 11.29 4.65 -2.19
CA SER A 329 12.23 4.73 -1.08
C SER A 329 11.51 4.70 0.28
N ALA A 330 12.00 3.91 1.22
CA ALA A 330 11.55 4.00 2.61
C ALA A 330 12.60 3.55 3.63
N ALA A 331 12.38 3.71 4.94
CA ALA A 331 13.25 3.01 5.90
C ALA A 331 13.02 1.48 5.83
N GLN A 332 11.76 1.02 5.66
CA GLN A 332 11.46 -0.41 5.48
C GLN A 332 10.53 -0.64 4.28
N GLY A 333 10.90 -1.52 3.36
CA GLY A 333 10.06 -1.84 2.20
C GLY A 333 10.00 -0.68 1.21
N GLY A 334 11.08 -0.49 0.43
CA GLY A 334 11.19 0.64 -0.50
C GLY A 334 10.03 0.66 -1.49
N GLY A 335 9.75 -0.48 -2.13
CA GLY A 335 8.57 -0.67 -2.98
C GLY A 335 7.29 -0.81 -2.15
N MET A 336 7.25 -1.84 -1.30
CA MET A 336 6.08 -2.13 -0.47
C MET A 336 6.40 -2.66 0.93
N ALA A 337 5.49 -2.44 1.88
CA ALA A 337 5.57 -2.99 3.23
C ALA A 337 4.23 -3.61 3.68
N SER A 338 4.26 -4.73 4.40
CA SER A 338 3.10 -5.44 4.95
C SER A 338 3.31 -5.75 6.44
N PHE A 339 2.64 -4.99 7.32
CA PHE A 339 2.93 -4.96 8.76
C PHE A 339 1.65 -5.26 9.57
N SER A 340 1.68 -6.34 10.35
CA SER A 340 0.49 -6.87 11.05
C SER A 340 -0.75 -7.01 10.13
N ALA A 341 -0.50 -7.30 8.86
CA ALA A 341 -1.47 -7.21 7.78
C ALA A 341 -1.59 -8.52 6.99
N ARG A 342 -2.57 -8.57 6.09
CA ARG A 342 -2.73 -9.65 5.10
C ARG A 342 -2.61 -9.08 3.70
N THR A 343 -1.60 -9.53 2.97
CA THR A 343 -1.29 -8.99 1.64
C THR A 343 -1.11 -10.13 0.66
N LYS A 344 -1.87 -10.10 -0.43
CA LYS A 344 -1.69 -10.99 -1.58
C LYS A 344 -1.21 -10.15 -2.76
N VAL A 345 -0.13 -10.59 -3.39
CA VAL A 345 0.50 -9.91 -4.52
C VAL A 345 0.71 -10.91 -5.64
N SER A 346 0.27 -10.57 -6.84
CA SER A 346 0.51 -11.38 -8.04
C SER A 346 0.91 -10.57 -9.26
N ASP A 347 1.72 -11.19 -10.13
CA ASP A 347 2.07 -10.63 -11.45
C ASP A 347 2.62 -9.20 -11.32
N THR A 348 3.49 -8.94 -10.35
CA THR A 348 3.88 -7.58 -9.93
C THR A 348 5.40 -7.42 -9.93
N GLU A 349 5.85 -6.20 -10.21
CA GLU A 349 7.27 -5.86 -10.29
C GLU A 349 7.69 -4.95 -9.14
N LEU A 350 8.81 -5.27 -8.49
CA LEU A 350 9.50 -4.44 -7.51
C LEU A 350 10.90 -4.13 -8.04
N LEU A 351 11.08 -2.95 -8.66
CA LEU A 351 12.27 -2.61 -9.42
C LEU A 351 13.03 -1.42 -8.82
N ASN A 352 14.33 -1.57 -8.61
CA ASN A 352 15.24 -0.48 -8.24
C ASN A 352 14.78 0.34 -7.02
N ASN A 353 14.07 -0.30 -6.08
CA ASN A 353 13.62 0.36 -4.86
C ASN A 353 14.75 0.36 -3.83
N THR A 354 14.72 1.34 -2.93
CA THR A 354 15.77 1.55 -1.93
C THR A 354 15.17 1.56 -0.53
N ALA A 355 15.80 0.87 0.41
CA ALA A 355 15.41 0.97 1.81
C ALA A 355 16.56 0.80 2.79
N GLN A 356 16.31 0.97 4.08
CA GLN A 356 17.26 0.45 5.08
C GLN A 356 17.07 -1.06 5.23
N ILE A 357 15.82 -1.53 5.26
CA ILE A 357 15.47 -2.95 5.39
C ILE A 357 14.45 -3.33 4.32
N GLY A 358 14.70 -4.38 3.55
CA GLY A 358 13.79 -4.81 2.49
C GLY A 358 13.73 -3.79 1.36
N GLY A 359 14.78 -3.71 0.53
CA GLY A 359 14.85 -2.73 -0.56
C GLY A 359 13.62 -2.77 -1.46
N GLY A 360 13.21 -3.97 -1.88
CA GLY A 360 11.96 -4.19 -2.60
C GLY A 360 10.75 -4.26 -1.67
N ALA A 361 10.73 -5.25 -0.77
CA ALA A 361 9.61 -5.51 0.13
C ALA A 361 10.02 -5.77 1.58
N ALA A 362 9.19 -5.33 2.53
CA ALA A 362 9.30 -5.64 3.94
C ALA A 362 8.02 -6.29 4.49
N ASN A 363 8.16 -7.37 5.25
CA ASN A 363 7.07 -8.09 5.90
C ASN A 363 7.37 -8.22 7.40
N SER A 364 6.47 -7.78 8.27
CA SER A 364 6.65 -7.87 9.72
C SER A 364 5.39 -8.30 10.44
N ASP A 365 5.47 -9.40 11.19
CA ASP A 365 4.35 -9.97 11.94
C ASP A 365 3.08 -10.12 11.06
N ALA A 366 3.27 -10.44 9.78
CA ALA A 366 2.25 -10.38 8.75
C ALA A 366 2.31 -11.58 7.80
N VAL A 367 1.22 -11.74 7.04
CA VAL A 367 1.10 -12.73 5.96
C VAL A 367 1.24 -12.01 4.63
N LEU A 368 2.33 -12.27 3.92
CA LEU A 368 2.60 -11.75 2.59
C LEU A 368 2.71 -12.91 1.62
N VAL A 369 1.69 -13.10 0.78
CA VAL A 369 1.67 -14.14 -0.26
C VAL A 369 2.02 -13.50 -1.58
N MET A 370 3.10 -13.99 -2.20
CA MET A 370 3.66 -13.44 -3.43
C MET A 370 3.69 -14.51 -4.52
N ARG A 371 3.20 -14.17 -5.71
CA ARG A 371 3.21 -15.07 -6.86
C ARG A 371 3.58 -14.35 -8.15
N LYS A 372 4.41 -14.96 -9.01
CA LYS A 372 4.82 -14.35 -10.28
C LYS A 372 5.37 -12.94 -10.11
N MET A 373 6.27 -12.81 -9.14
CA MET A 373 6.92 -11.55 -8.84
C MET A 373 8.21 -11.40 -9.64
N THR A 374 8.51 -10.17 -10.05
CA THR A 374 9.84 -9.78 -10.50
C THR A 374 10.43 -8.79 -9.50
N ILE A 375 11.39 -9.22 -8.70
CA ILE A 375 12.02 -8.42 -7.63
C ILE A 375 13.47 -8.20 -8.00
N ARG A 376 13.77 -7.04 -8.61
CA ARG A 376 15.06 -6.81 -9.26
C ARG A 376 15.71 -5.46 -8.96
N GLY A 377 17.02 -5.48 -8.80
CA GLY A 377 17.83 -4.25 -8.66
C GLY A 377 17.57 -3.47 -7.38
N ASN A 378 16.89 -4.06 -6.39
CA ASN A 378 16.56 -3.37 -5.16
C ASN A 378 17.76 -3.33 -4.23
N THR A 379 17.92 -2.23 -3.49
CA THR A 379 19.07 -2.00 -2.62
C THR A 379 18.63 -1.77 -1.18
N SER A 380 19.31 -2.40 -0.22
CA SER A 380 19.15 -2.06 1.20
C SER A 380 20.45 -1.79 1.94
N THR A 381 20.41 -0.94 2.97
CA THR A 381 21.63 -0.62 3.75
C THR A 381 21.83 -1.53 4.97
N ILE A 382 20.80 -2.24 5.42
CA ILE A 382 20.85 -3.11 6.61
C ILE A 382 20.60 -4.57 6.23
N ASN A 383 19.39 -4.96 5.84
CA ASN A 383 19.07 -6.36 5.56
C ASN A 383 18.02 -6.48 4.46
N GLY A 384 18.03 -7.59 3.71
CA GLY A 384 17.01 -7.87 2.68
C GLY A 384 17.13 -6.89 1.52
N GLY A 385 18.01 -7.14 0.56
CA GLY A 385 18.11 -6.28 -0.64
C GLY A 385 16.81 -6.33 -1.44
N GLY A 386 16.35 -7.54 -1.78
CA GLY A 386 15.05 -7.78 -2.40
C GLY A 386 13.93 -7.77 -1.36
N ILE A 387 13.91 -8.79 -0.49
CA ILE A 387 12.84 -8.97 0.50
C ILE A 387 13.43 -9.10 1.91
N SER A 388 12.77 -8.48 2.89
CA SER A 388 12.97 -8.75 4.31
C SER A 388 11.68 -9.23 4.95
N THR A 389 11.70 -10.35 5.66
CA THR A 389 10.59 -10.86 6.46
C THR A 389 11.01 -11.13 7.90
N VAL A 390 10.24 -10.60 8.86
CA VAL A 390 10.49 -10.73 10.29
C VAL A 390 9.23 -11.23 10.99
N LYS A 391 9.30 -12.37 11.67
CA LYS A 391 8.17 -13.03 12.35
C LYS A 391 6.94 -13.21 11.43
N GLY A 392 7.18 -13.33 10.13
CA GLY A 392 6.14 -13.33 9.11
C GLY A 392 5.98 -14.69 8.42
N LEU A 393 4.91 -14.81 7.66
CA LEU A 393 4.69 -15.89 6.71
C LEU A 393 4.86 -15.34 5.29
N LEU A 394 5.78 -15.92 4.54
CA LEU A 394 6.12 -15.51 3.17
C LEU A 394 6.17 -16.72 2.23
N PRO A 395 5.05 -17.11 1.61
CA PRO A 395 5.04 -17.94 0.42
C PRO A 395 5.38 -17.10 -0.81
N LEU A 396 6.39 -17.54 -1.56
CA LEU A 396 6.88 -16.95 -2.81
C LEU A 396 6.84 -18.01 -3.91
N ASP A 397 5.92 -17.86 -4.84
CA ASP A 397 5.64 -18.85 -5.88
C ASP A 397 5.95 -18.28 -7.28
N ASP A 398 6.50 -19.10 -8.17
CA ASP A 398 6.70 -18.79 -9.59
C ASP A 398 7.41 -17.43 -9.84
N SER A 399 8.38 -17.05 -9.01
CA SER A 399 8.92 -15.69 -8.93
C SER A 399 10.42 -15.61 -9.20
N VAL A 400 10.90 -14.40 -9.48
CA VAL A 400 12.31 -14.09 -9.68
C VAL A 400 12.77 -13.03 -8.69
N VAL A 401 13.81 -13.33 -7.92
CA VAL A 401 14.51 -12.42 -7.01
C VAL A 401 15.94 -12.27 -7.50
N ASP A 402 16.21 -11.19 -8.22
CA ASP A 402 17.40 -11.06 -9.05
C ASP A 402 18.17 -9.75 -8.87
N GLY A 403 19.50 -9.80 -8.84
CA GLY A 403 20.33 -8.59 -8.89
C GLY A 403 20.07 -7.60 -7.74
N ASN A 404 19.64 -8.09 -6.57
CA ASN A 404 19.40 -7.23 -5.41
C ASN A 404 20.65 -7.13 -4.54
N THR A 405 20.90 -5.95 -3.97
CA THR A 405 22.10 -5.67 -3.17
C THR A 405 21.73 -5.30 -1.75
N THR A 406 22.48 -5.79 -0.77
CA THR A 406 22.38 -5.30 0.61
C THR A 406 23.74 -5.02 1.23
N HIS A 407 23.81 -4.04 2.13
CA HIS A 407 25.00 -3.80 2.95
C HIS A 407 25.02 -4.55 4.30
N GLY A 408 24.10 -5.50 4.49
CA GLY A 408 24.19 -6.47 5.58
C GLY A 408 23.79 -7.88 5.15
N LEU A 409 22.65 -8.39 5.61
CA LEU A 409 22.33 -9.83 5.48
C LEU A 409 21.18 -10.09 4.51
N GLY A 410 21.26 -11.19 3.76
CA GLY A 410 20.16 -11.67 2.92
C GLY A 410 19.93 -10.75 1.71
N ALA A 411 20.82 -10.73 0.71
CA ALA A 411 20.68 -9.77 -0.38
C ALA A 411 19.44 -10.04 -1.24
N GLY A 412 19.17 -11.30 -1.58
CA GLY A 412 17.89 -11.67 -2.18
C GLY A 412 16.79 -11.61 -1.13
N ILE A 413 16.88 -12.48 -0.12
CA ILE A 413 15.85 -12.63 0.92
C ILE A 413 16.50 -12.72 2.30
N TYR A 414 16.09 -11.83 3.21
CA TYR A 414 16.36 -11.93 4.64
C TYR A 414 15.11 -12.43 5.37
N ALA A 415 15.22 -13.51 6.13
CA ALA A 415 14.14 -14.13 6.88
C ALA A 415 14.52 -14.36 8.34
N GLU A 416 13.97 -13.55 9.25
CA GLU A 416 14.13 -13.71 10.69
C GLU A 416 12.84 -14.21 11.33
N LYS A 417 12.92 -15.29 12.12
CA LYS A 417 11.80 -15.90 12.86
C LYS A 417 10.58 -16.14 11.98
N SER A 418 10.80 -16.34 10.68
CA SER A 418 9.77 -16.35 9.65
C SER A 418 9.60 -17.74 9.07
N ASN A 419 8.42 -17.97 8.49
CA ASN A 419 8.14 -19.14 7.65
C ASN A 419 8.25 -18.72 6.19
N LEU A 420 9.40 -19.00 5.59
CA LEU A 420 9.70 -18.73 4.20
C LEU A 420 9.50 -20.01 3.38
N LEU A 421 8.56 -19.96 2.44
CA LEU A 421 8.29 -21.02 1.47
C LEU A 421 8.55 -20.46 0.08
N VAL A 422 9.52 -21.03 -0.65
CA VAL A 422 9.84 -20.63 -2.01
C VAL A 422 9.59 -21.81 -2.94
N ARG A 423 8.80 -21.60 -4.00
CA ARG A 423 8.41 -22.66 -4.94
C ARG A 423 8.49 -22.20 -6.37
N GLY A 424 9.03 -23.04 -7.26
CA GLY A 424 9.08 -22.75 -8.70
C GLY A 424 9.76 -21.41 -9.03
N SER A 425 10.69 -20.96 -8.18
CA SER A 425 11.23 -19.60 -8.21
C SER A 425 12.75 -19.59 -8.35
N ASP A 426 13.29 -18.47 -8.81
CA ASP A 426 14.71 -18.25 -9.00
C ASP A 426 15.20 -17.11 -8.07
N VAL A 427 16.17 -17.39 -7.20
CA VAL A 427 16.88 -16.42 -6.37
C VAL A 427 18.31 -16.33 -6.88
N THR A 428 18.60 -15.33 -7.70
CA THR A 428 19.83 -15.29 -8.49
C THR A 428 20.54 -13.95 -8.50
N GLY A 429 21.86 -13.92 -8.67
CA GLY A 429 22.58 -12.66 -8.90
C GLY A 429 22.54 -11.65 -7.74
N ASN A 430 22.15 -12.05 -6.53
CA ASN A 430 22.00 -11.13 -5.40
C ASN A 430 23.31 -11.00 -4.62
N GLU A 431 23.63 -9.79 -4.13
CA GLU A 431 24.94 -9.46 -3.55
C GLU A 431 24.86 -8.86 -2.13
N ALA A 432 25.42 -9.56 -1.14
CA ALA A 432 25.54 -9.09 0.24
C ALA A 432 26.95 -8.53 0.49
N VAL A 433 27.06 -7.20 0.54
CA VAL A 433 28.33 -6.46 0.59
C VAL A 433 28.60 -5.97 2.02
N GLY A 434 29.79 -6.19 2.56
CA GLY A 434 30.19 -5.66 3.87
C GLY A 434 30.92 -6.66 4.75
N ALA A 435 31.66 -6.16 5.74
CA ALA A 435 32.62 -6.97 6.51
C ALA A 435 32.01 -8.19 7.24
N ALA A 436 30.70 -8.18 7.50
CA ALA A 436 29.97 -9.27 8.16
C ALA A 436 28.81 -9.82 7.30
N SER A 437 28.73 -9.42 6.02
CA SER A 437 27.58 -9.68 5.15
C SER A 437 27.57 -11.12 4.65
N LYS A 438 26.42 -11.80 4.80
CA LYS A 438 26.22 -13.23 4.53
C LYS A 438 24.86 -13.47 3.89
N GLY A 439 24.71 -14.61 3.23
CA GLY A 439 23.49 -15.02 2.57
C GLY A 439 23.19 -14.10 1.40
N GLY A 440 24.05 -14.09 0.39
CA GLY A 440 23.80 -13.35 -0.85
C GLY A 440 22.42 -13.69 -1.41
N GLY A 441 22.10 -14.97 -1.54
CA GLY A 441 20.77 -15.41 -1.96
C GLY A 441 19.77 -15.28 -0.81
N ILE A 442 19.92 -16.13 0.21
CA ILE A 442 18.96 -16.22 1.32
C ILE A 442 19.71 -16.23 2.66
N TYR A 443 19.28 -15.40 3.59
CA TYR A 443 19.67 -15.47 4.99
C TYR A 443 18.44 -15.84 5.83
N ALA A 444 18.49 -16.96 6.54
CA ALA A 444 17.38 -17.44 7.38
C ALA A 444 17.83 -17.67 8.82
N THR A 445 17.15 -17.06 9.79
CA THR A 445 17.44 -17.24 11.21
C THR A 445 16.18 -17.46 12.03
N ALA A 446 16.10 -18.57 12.77
CA ALA A 446 14.90 -19.03 13.49
C ALA A 446 13.63 -19.13 12.58
N GLY A 447 12.77 -20.12 12.83
CA GLY A 447 11.63 -20.41 11.94
C GLY A 447 11.97 -21.44 10.86
N SER A 448 11.37 -21.33 9.67
CA SER A 448 11.49 -22.35 8.62
C SER A 448 11.80 -21.76 7.25
N LEU A 449 12.65 -22.47 6.50
CA LEU A 449 12.96 -22.24 5.10
C LEU A 449 12.64 -23.53 4.33
N ALA A 450 11.70 -23.46 3.41
CA ALA A 450 11.35 -24.58 2.53
C ALA A 450 11.50 -24.18 1.06
N LEU A 451 12.29 -24.94 0.30
CA LEU A 451 12.50 -24.78 -1.13
C LEU A 451 11.90 -25.96 -1.88
N TYR A 452 11.10 -25.68 -2.91
CA TYR A 452 10.59 -26.68 -3.85
C TYR A 452 10.78 -26.23 -5.29
N THR A 453 11.37 -27.08 -6.14
CA THR A 453 11.66 -26.76 -7.55
C THR A 453 12.23 -25.33 -7.71
N THR A 454 13.16 -24.94 -6.83
CA THR A 454 13.68 -23.55 -6.71
C THR A 454 15.18 -23.52 -7.01
N LYS A 455 15.64 -22.46 -7.68
CA LYS A 455 17.06 -22.24 -7.93
C LYS A 455 17.60 -21.13 -7.04
N VAL A 456 18.74 -21.37 -6.41
CA VAL A 456 19.52 -20.36 -5.68
C VAL A 456 20.93 -20.34 -6.25
N THR A 457 21.16 -19.45 -7.21
CA THR A 457 22.36 -19.49 -8.07
C THR A 457 23.02 -18.14 -8.24
N HIS A 458 24.33 -18.08 -8.48
CA HIS A 458 25.04 -16.83 -8.79
C HIS A 458 24.89 -15.73 -7.73
N ASN A 459 24.62 -16.09 -6.48
CA ASN A 459 24.55 -15.11 -5.40
C ASN A 459 25.92 -14.94 -4.74
N ALA A 460 26.23 -13.72 -4.35
CA ALA A 460 27.51 -13.34 -3.79
C ALA A 460 27.35 -12.77 -2.37
N ALA A 461 28.30 -13.06 -1.49
CA ALA A 461 28.41 -12.42 -0.19
C ALA A 461 29.89 -12.15 0.13
N THR A 462 30.17 -11.10 0.90
CA THR A 462 31.54 -10.82 1.35
C THR A 462 32.05 -11.92 2.30
N VAL A 463 31.15 -12.48 3.12
CA VAL A 463 31.45 -13.58 4.05
C VAL A 463 30.60 -14.79 3.71
N LYS A 464 31.18 -15.98 3.89
CA LYS A 464 30.46 -17.25 3.74
C LYS A 464 29.13 -17.27 4.54
N SER A 465 28.02 -17.71 3.95
CA SER A 465 27.80 -18.26 2.60
C SER A 465 27.23 -17.25 1.61
N GLY A 466 27.53 -17.44 0.32
CA GLY A 466 26.96 -16.69 -0.79
C GLY A 466 25.54 -17.09 -1.14
N GLY A 467 25.25 -18.40 -1.14
CA GLY A 467 23.93 -18.92 -1.49
C GLY A 467 22.94 -18.76 -0.34
N ILE A 468 22.89 -19.77 0.54
CA ILE A 468 21.99 -19.81 1.69
C ILE A 468 22.80 -19.83 2.99
N PHE A 469 22.52 -18.89 3.88
CA PHE A 469 23.00 -18.92 5.26
C PHE A 469 21.84 -19.24 6.20
N ALA A 470 21.97 -20.30 6.99
CA ALA A 470 20.96 -20.66 8.00
C ALA A 470 21.53 -20.64 9.43
N GLN A 471 20.80 -20.02 10.35
CA GLN A 471 21.10 -19.99 11.78
C GLN A 471 19.87 -20.36 12.61
N HIS A 472 19.87 -21.54 13.24
CA HIS A 472 18.72 -22.03 14.04
C HIS A 472 17.38 -22.12 13.27
N ALA A 473 17.41 -22.02 11.94
CA ALA A 473 16.25 -22.21 11.09
C ALA A 473 16.11 -23.69 10.69
N GLN A 474 14.87 -24.17 10.57
CA GLN A 474 14.59 -25.47 9.99
C GLN A 474 14.62 -25.35 8.46
N VAL A 475 15.58 -26.00 7.82
CA VAL A 475 15.76 -25.91 6.36
C VAL A 475 15.32 -27.21 5.70
N LYS A 476 14.44 -27.12 4.71
CA LYS A 476 14.01 -28.21 3.85
C LYS A 476 14.21 -27.84 2.39
N ILE A 477 14.95 -28.67 1.66
CA ILE A 477 15.18 -28.53 0.21
C ILE A 477 14.74 -29.85 -0.42
N ASP A 478 13.88 -29.80 -1.43
CA ASP A 478 13.44 -30.99 -2.15
C ASP A 478 14.53 -31.56 -3.08
N ASP A 479 14.20 -32.55 -3.91
CA ASP A 479 15.17 -33.17 -4.82
C ASP A 479 15.35 -32.41 -6.14
N GLU A 480 14.44 -31.48 -6.44
CA GLU A 480 14.41 -30.72 -7.70
C GLU A 480 15.00 -29.32 -7.56
N SER A 481 15.13 -28.80 -6.33
CA SER A 481 15.77 -27.52 -6.07
C SER A 481 17.29 -27.60 -6.18
N VAL A 482 17.90 -26.51 -6.65
CA VAL A 482 19.32 -26.43 -6.98
C VAL A 482 19.95 -25.25 -6.24
N VAL A 483 21.12 -25.45 -5.64
CA VAL A 483 21.88 -24.40 -4.94
C VAL A 483 23.33 -24.46 -5.38
N VAL A 484 23.67 -23.84 -6.52
CA VAL A 484 25.01 -23.89 -7.13
C VAL A 484 25.55 -22.53 -7.48
N GLU A 485 26.85 -22.47 -7.76
CA GLU A 485 27.48 -21.30 -8.38
C GLU A 485 27.31 -20.02 -7.54
N ASN A 486 27.28 -20.16 -6.21
CA ASN A 486 27.25 -19.03 -5.29
C ASN A 486 28.63 -18.80 -4.67
N GLU A 487 28.96 -17.52 -4.42
CA GLU A 487 30.26 -17.09 -3.94
C GLU A 487 30.18 -16.43 -2.56
N PRO A 488 31.08 -16.74 -1.63
CA PRO A 488 32.20 -17.67 -1.73
C PRO A 488 31.80 -19.16 -1.67
N THR A 489 30.59 -19.46 -1.21
CA THR A 489 30.09 -20.84 -1.03
C THR A 489 28.57 -20.90 -1.18
N ASN A 490 28.04 -22.09 -1.51
CA ASN A 490 26.60 -22.35 -1.56
C ASN A 490 25.97 -22.26 -0.16
N CYS A 491 26.29 -23.17 0.76
CA CYS A 491 25.80 -23.13 2.15
C CYS A 491 26.87 -23.28 3.21
N ASP A 492 28.11 -23.62 2.83
CA ASP A 492 29.22 -23.73 3.77
C ASP A 492 29.41 -22.40 4.50
N GLY A 493 29.51 -22.46 5.84
CA GLY A 493 29.47 -21.30 6.73
C GLY A 493 28.15 -21.16 7.51
N SER A 494 27.08 -21.85 7.11
CA SER A 494 25.83 -21.91 7.90
C SER A 494 26.07 -22.53 9.27
N ALA A 495 25.36 -22.04 10.30
CA ALA A 495 25.48 -22.54 11.67
C ALA A 495 24.81 -23.92 11.86
N VAL A 496 23.97 -24.33 10.91
CA VAL A 496 23.37 -25.66 10.83
C VAL A 496 23.70 -26.29 9.48
N PRO A 497 24.00 -27.60 9.42
CA PRO A 497 24.18 -28.29 8.14
C PRO A 497 22.89 -28.22 7.30
N ILE A 498 23.00 -27.81 6.05
CA ILE A 498 21.89 -27.77 5.10
C ILE A 498 22.02 -28.96 4.16
N ALA A 499 21.14 -29.94 4.32
CA ALA A 499 21.10 -31.09 3.42
C ALA A 499 20.75 -30.63 1.99
N ARG A 500 21.35 -31.30 1.00
CA ARG A 500 21.09 -31.07 -0.45
C ARG A 500 21.49 -29.71 -1.00
N CYS A 501 22.33 -28.95 -0.30
CA CYS A 501 22.80 -27.66 -0.80
C CYS A 501 23.95 -27.73 -1.83
N PHE A 502 24.72 -28.81 -1.89
CA PHE A 502 25.93 -28.86 -2.74
C PHE A 502 25.71 -29.55 -4.11
N ARG A 503 24.45 -29.62 -4.58
CA ARG A 503 24.10 -30.20 -5.88
C ARG A 503 24.08 -29.15 -6.94
#